data_AF-C1EGE1-F1
#
_entry.id   AF-C1EGE1-F1
#
_cell.length_a   1.000
_cell.length_b   1.000
_cell.length_c   1.000
_cell.angle_alpha   90.00
_cell.angle_beta   90.00
_cell.angle_gamma   90.00
#
_symmetry.space_group_name_H-M   'P 1'
#
loop_
_entity.id
_entity.type
_entity.pdbx_description
1 polymer ?
#
loop_
_entity_poly.entity_id
_entity_poly.type
_entity_poly.pdbx_seq_one_letter_code
_entity_poly.pdbx_strand_id
1 'polypeptide(L)'
;MREDMGPRPKLPFNDSKCQPFFRTLTDAMRVKGGTGGGAKSSVPPLPTPYMKWERERCAKIAEDKLKKVKASVDNKPPPRFKHMVVNAKKAQLEEDRLVEIEHQNRKLLQNLSKISERKGVEGVEERSPKKPLRRGEAPGARGKSLNLLNRQRELDRIERENAAILRRIQEQNNKDSEFSVAKMEREWKEVQEHRKMCRQWIG
;
A
#
# COMPACT_ATOMS: atom_id res chain seq x y z
N MET A 1 -2.02 3.27 -29.15
CA MET A 1 -1.60 1.90 -29.51
C MET A 1 -2.86 1.12 -29.82
N ARG A 2 -3.04 0.69 -31.09
CA ARG A 2 -4.16 -0.17 -31.51
C ARG A 2 -3.76 -1.60 -31.17
N GLU A 3 -4.51 -2.27 -30.31
CA GLU A 3 -4.34 -3.71 -30.13
C GLU A 3 -5.22 -4.46 -31.13
N ASP A 4 -4.56 -5.27 -31.95
CA ASP A 4 -5.14 -6.24 -32.87
C ASP A 4 -5.95 -7.28 -32.10
N MET A 5 -7.26 -7.33 -32.36
CA MET A 5 -8.12 -8.43 -31.96
C MET A 5 -8.19 -9.44 -33.12
N GLY A 6 -7.48 -10.55 -32.98
CA GLY A 6 -7.52 -11.69 -33.91
C GLY A 6 -8.93 -12.28 -34.09
N PRO A 7 -9.16 -13.09 -35.14
CA PRO A 7 -10.49 -13.57 -35.50
C PRO A 7 -11.01 -14.59 -34.48
N ARG A 8 -12.27 -14.42 -34.06
CA ARG A 8 -12.97 -15.35 -33.16
C ARG A 8 -13.16 -16.73 -33.81
N PRO A 9 -13.09 -17.82 -33.03
CA PRO A 9 -13.32 -19.16 -33.53
C PRO A 9 -14.79 -19.36 -33.94
N LYS A 10 -15.01 -19.98 -35.09
CA LYS A 10 -16.34 -20.41 -35.56
C LYS A 10 -16.79 -21.62 -34.73
N LEU A 11 -17.91 -21.49 -34.02
CA LEU A 11 -18.61 -22.62 -33.41
C LEU A 11 -19.28 -23.45 -34.50
N PRO A 12 -19.35 -24.80 -34.36
CA PRO A 12 -20.00 -25.65 -35.35
C PRO A 12 -21.51 -25.43 -35.37
N PHE A 13 -22.04 -25.16 -36.57
CA PHE A 13 -23.46 -25.06 -36.86
C PHE A 13 -24.08 -26.46 -36.75
N ASN A 14 -24.92 -26.66 -35.73
CA ASN A 14 -25.52 -27.96 -35.43
C ASN A 14 -26.94 -27.99 -36.01
N ASP A 15 -27.08 -28.43 -37.26
CA ASP A 15 -28.34 -28.55 -38.02
C ASP A 15 -29.20 -29.75 -37.60
N SER A 16 -29.41 -29.91 -36.30
CA SER A 16 -30.17 -31.06 -35.78
C SER A 16 -31.05 -30.66 -34.59
N LYS A 17 -32.11 -29.88 -34.88
CA LYS A 17 -33.40 -29.87 -34.15
C LYS A 17 -34.21 -28.64 -34.56
N CYS A 18 -34.94 -28.74 -35.65
CA CYS A 18 -36.15 -27.96 -35.93
C CYS A 18 -36.93 -28.70 -37.02
N GLN A 19 -37.64 -29.77 -36.64
CA GLN A 19 -38.68 -30.33 -37.51
C GLN A 19 -39.91 -29.41 -37.44
N PRO A 20 -40.44 -28.92 -38.57
CA PRO A 20 -41.68 -28.18 -38.56
C PRO A 20 -42.85 -29.14 -38.38
N PHE A 21 -43.56 -28.96 -37.25
CA PHE A 21 -44.79 -29.64 -36.86
C PHE A 21 -45.97 -29.15 -37.73
N PHE A 22 -45.95 -29.40 -39.04
CA PHE A 22 -47.16 -29.33 -39.84
C PHE A 22 -47.81 -30.71 -39.83
N ARG A 23 -48.79 -30.88 -38.93
CA ARG A 23 -49.73 -32.01 -38.99
C ARG A 23 -50.49 -31.90 -40.30
N THR A 24 -50.12 -32.72 -41.28
CA THR A 24 -50.95 -32.95 -42.46
C THR A 24 -52.20 -33.69 -42.01
N LEU A 25 -53.34 -33.25 -42.54
CA LEU A 25 -54.67 -33.77 -42.24
C LEU A 25 -54.89 -35.12 -42.96
N THR A 26 -54.10 -36.12 -42.60
CA THR A 26 -54.18 -37.48 -43.16
C THR A 26 -53.92 -38.52 -42.08
N ASP A 27 -54.56 -38.37 -40.92
CA ASP A 27 -54.59 -39.44 -39.92
C ASP A 27 -55.96 -39.52 -39.26
N ALA A 28 -56.94 -39.98 -40.05
CA ALA A 28 -58.18 -40.55 -39.58
C ALA A 28 -58.78 -41.37 -40.73
N MET A 29 -58.45 -42.68 -40.76
CA MET A 29 -59.42 -43.77 -40.92
C MET A 29 -58.68 -45.08 -41.19
N ARG A 30 -58.42 -45.81 -40.11
CA ARG A 30 -58.15 -47.24 -40.12
C ARG A 30 -59.49 -47.98 -40.29
N VAL A 31 -59.76 -48.56 -41.45
CA VAL A 31 -60.72 -49.67 -41.60
C VAL A 31 -60.16 -50.70 -42.59
N LYS A 32 -60.37 -51.97 -42.25
CA LYS A 32 -59.77 -53.19 -42.80
C LYS A 32 -60.20 -53.51 -44.25
N GLY A 33 -59.28 -54.15 -44.98
CA GLY A 33 -59.59 -55.14 -46.02
C GLY A 33 -59.37 -54.68 -47.46
N GLY A 34 -58.71 -55.52 -48.26
CA GLY A 34 -58.83 -55.51 -49.72
C GLY A 34 -57.53 -55.30 -50.49
N THR A 35 -57.00 -56.40 -51.03
CA THR A 35 -55.95 -56.48 -52.03
C THR A 35 -56.36 -55.87 -53.37
N GLY A 36 -55.41 -55.19 -54.03
CA GLY A 36 -55.40 -55.05 -55.50
C GLY A 36 -55.99 -53.75 -56.05
N GLY A 37 -55.12 -52.87 -56.55
CA GLY A 37 -55.51 -51.73 -57.37
C GLY A 37 -54.34 -50.78 -57.60
N GLY A 38 -53.75 -50.83 -58.80
CA GLY A 38 -52.61 -50.01 -59.17
C GLY A 38 -52.85 -48.52 -58.94
N ALA A 39 -51.81 -47.82 -58.46
CA ALA A 39 -51.81 -46.38 -58.34
C ALA A 39 -52.08 -45.75 -59.71
N LYS A 40 -53.31 -45.31 -59.96
CA LYS A 40 -53.57 -44.37 -61.05
C LYS A 40 -52.86 -43.08 -60.66
N SER A 41 -51.83 -42.71 -61.42
CA SER A 41 -51.19 -41.41 -61.36
C SER A 41 -52.19 -40.33 -61.80
N SER A 42 -53.17 -40.01 -60.96
CA SER A 42 -53.96 -38.80 -61.15
C SER A 42 -53.05 -37.63 -60.79
N VAL A 43 -52.55 -36.95 -61.84
CA VAL A 43 -51.95 -35.63 -61.68
C VAL A 43 -52.98 -34.78 -60.92
N PRO A 44 -52.62 -34.17 -59.79
CA PRO A 44 -53.58 -33.36 -59.04
C PRO A 44 -54.10 -32.25 -59.97
N PRO A 45 -55.41 -31.97 -59.94
CA PRO A 45 -56.01 -30.98 -60.83
C PRO A 45 -55.27 -29.65 -60.67
N LEU A 46 -54.93 -29.04 -61.82
CA LEU A 46 -54.22 -27.76 -61.81
C LEU A 46 -55.05 -26.73 -61.03
N PRO A 47 -54.41 -25.90 -60.18
CA PRO A 47 -55.14 -24.92 -59.39
C PRO A 47 -55.92 -23.98 -60.30
N THR A 48 -57.21 -23.83 -60.04
CA THR A 48 -58.04 -22.87 -60.76
C THR A 48 -57.48 -21.45 -60.53
N PRO A 49 -57.66 -20.51 -61.48
CA PRO A 49 -57.22 -19.12 -61.29
C PRO A 49 -57.71 -18.50 -59.97
N TYR A 50 -58.91 -18.89 -59.55
CA TYR A 50 -59.49 -18.50 -58.27
C TYR A 50 -58.68 -18.99 -57.06
N MET A 51 -58.25 -20.26 -57.05
CA MET A 51 -57.40 -20.81 -55.99
C MET A 51 -56.02 -20.14 -55.90
N LYS A 52 -55.45 -19.73 -57.04
CA LYS A 52 -54.18 -18.98 -57.07
C LYS A 52 -54.36 -17.60 -56.40
N TRP A 53 -55.42 -16.89 -56.78
CA TRP A 53 -55.76 -15.60 -56.19
C TRP A 53 -56.04 -15.67 -54.68
N GLU A 54 -56.78 -16.68 -54.20
CA GLU A 54 -57.01 -16.87 -52.77
C GLU A 54 -55.70 -17.12 -52.01
N ARG A 55 -54.78 -17.91 -52.55
CA ARG A 55 -53.46 -18.14 -51.96
C ARG A 55 -52.65 -16.85 -51.87
N GLU A 56 -52.61 -16.07 -52.95
CA GLU A 56 -51.91 -14.78 -52.97
C GLU A 56 -52.49 -13.78 -51.97
N ARG A 57 -53.83 -13.73 -51.85
CA ARG A 57 -54.51 -12.91 -50.85
C ARG A 57 -54.17 -13.36 -49.44
N CYS A 58 -54.28 -14.67 -49.14
CA CYS A 58 -53.96 -15.20 -47.82
C CYS A 58 -52.49 -14.98 -47.45
N ALA A 59 -51.59 -15.11 -48.42
CA ALA A 59 -50.16 -14.81 -48.24
C ALA A 59 -49.94 -13.33 -47.91
N LYS A 60 -50.57 -12.40 -48.65
CA LYS A 60 -50.50 -10.96 -48.35
C LYS A 60 -51.04 -10.63 -46.96
N ILE A 61 -52.19 -11.19 -46.58
CA ILE A 61 -52.77 -10.98 -45.24
C ILE A 61 -51.85 -11.54 -44.14
N ALA A 62 -51.24 -12.70 -44.37
CA ALA A 62 -50.27 -13.28 -43.43
C ALA A 62 -49.03 -12.40 -43.28
N GLU A 63 -48.50 -11.89 -44.40
CA GLU A 63 -47.37 -10.96 -44.41
C GLU A 63 -47.68 -9.66 -43.68
N ASP A 64 -48.86 -9.07 -43.92
CA ASP A 64 -49.31 -7.85 -43.25
C ASP A 64 -49.49 -8.05 -41.74
N LYS A 65 -49.97 -9.23 -41.33
CA LYS A 65 -50.06 -9.60 -39.92
C LYS A 65 -48.67 -9.72 -39.30
N LEU A 66 -47.74 -10.41 -39.96
CA LEU A 66 -46.36 -10.56 -39.48
C LEU A 66 -45.65 -9.22 -39.34
N LYS A 67 -45.83 -8.29 -40.29
CA LYS A 67 -45.27 -6.93 -40.22
C LYS A 67 -45.80 -6.11 -39.05
N LYS A 68 -47.03 -6.38 -38.60
CA LYS A 68 -47.68 -5.67 -37.48
C LYS A 68 -47.35 -6.25 -36.11
N VAL A 69 -46.81 -7.46 -36.04
CA VAL A 69 -46.43 -8.09 -34.76
C VAL A 69 -45.18 -7.40 -34.21
N LYS A 70 -45.29 -6.81 -33.02
CA LYS A 70 -44.15 -6.28 -32.26
C LYS A 70 -43.53 -7.41 -31.43
N ALA A 71 -42.21 -7.40 -31.30
CA ALA A 71 -41.52 -8.31 -30.39
C ALA A 71 -41.96 -8.05 -28.94
N SER A 72 -42.36 -9.11 -28.22
CA SER A 72 -42.81 -9.02 -26.83
C SER A 72 -41.67 -8.92 -25.81
N VAL A 73 -40.44 -9.20 -26.25
CA VAL A 73 -39.25 -9.25 -25.39
C VAL A 73 -38.25 -8.23 -25.90
N ASP A 74 -37.70 -7.44 -24.98
CA ASP A 74 -36.58 -6.55 -25.29
C ASP A 74 -35.31 -7.39 -25.49
N ASN A 75 -34.77 -7.35 -26.69
CA ASN A 75 -33.53 -8.04 -27.05
C ASN A 75 -32.31 -7.09 -26.99
N LYS A 76 -32.44 -5.90 -26.38
CA LYS A 76 -31.30 -5.01 -26.19
C LYS A 76 -30.29 -5.63 -25.23
N PRO A 77 -28.99 -5.45 -25.48
CA PRO A 77 -27.96 -5.89 -24.54
C PRO A 77 -28.10 -5.12 -23.22
N PRO A 78 -27.81 -5.75 -22.07
CA PRO A 78 -27.85 -5.07 -20.79
C PRO A 78 -26.81 -3.94 -20.73
N PRO A 79 -27.09 -2.84 -19.97
CA PRO A 79 -26.15 -1.75 -19.82
C PRO A 79 -24.84 -2.21 -19.19
N ARG A 80 -23.69 -1.72 -19.72
CA ARG A 80 -22.38 -1.96 -19.12
C ARG A 80 -22.10 -0.93 -18.04
N PHE A 81 -21.85 -1.38 -16.82
CA PHE A 81 -21.50 -0.48 -15.72
C PHE A 81 -20.05 0.00 -15.82
N LYS A 82 -19.80 1.24 -15.37
CA LYS A 82 -18.47 1.88 -15.43
C LYS A 82 -17.36 1.05 -14.77
N HIS A 83 -17.67 0.39 -13.65
CA HIS A 83 -16.73 -0.46 -12.91
C HIS A 83 -16.32 -1.74 -13.67
N MET A 84 -17.08 -2.16 -14.69
CA MET A 84 -16.72 -3.27 -15.57
C MET A 84 -15.80 -2.84 -16.72
N VAL A 85 -15.72 -1.53 -16.99
CA VAL A 85 -14.91 -0.96 -18.08
C VAL A 85 -13.63 -0.37 -17.52
N VAL A 86 -13.68 0.24 -16.34
CA VAL A 86 -12.57 0.92 -15.69
C VAL A 86 -12.40 0.42 -14.26
N ASN A 87 -11.19 -0.05 -13.95
CA ASN A 87 -10.78 -0.35 -12.59
C ASN A 87 -10.18 0.91 -11.94
N ALA A 88 -11.04 1.73 -11.33
CA ALA A 88 -10.64 3.00 -10.71
C ALA A 88 -9.54 2.83 -9.65
N LYS A 89 -9.58 1.72 -8.88
CA LYS A 89 -8.55 1.43 -7.87
C LYS A 89 -7.19 1.18 -8.50
N LYS A 90 -7.15 0.50 -9.66
CA LYS A 90 -5.91 0.26 -10.39
C LYS A 90 -5.31 1.58 -10.89
N ALA A 91 -6.15 2.46 -11.46
CA ALA A 91 -5.72 3.78 -11.92
C ALA A 91 -5.15 4.63 -10.77
N GLN A 92 -5.82 4.63 -9.61
CA GLN A 92 -5.33 5.34 -8.42
C GLN A 92 -3.94 4.84 -7.97
N LEU A 93 -3.76 3.51 -7.90
CA LEU A 93 -2.48 2.93 -7.48
C LEU A 93 -1.34 3.24 -8.45
N GLU A 94 -1.64 3.33 -9.75
CA GLU A 94 -0.68 3.74 -10.76
C GLU A 94 -0.28 5.22 -10.57
N GLU A 95 -1.24 6.10 -10.29
CA GLU A 95 -0.98 7.51 -9.99
C GLU A 95 -0.12 7.66 -8.72
N ASP A 96 -0.49 7.00 -7.62
CA ASP A 96 0.25 7.05 -6.36
C ASP A 96 1.70 6.58 -6.54
N ARG A 97 1.90 5.51 -7.34
CA ARG A 97 3.24 5.00 -7.67
C ARG A 97 4.06 6.01 -8.47
N LEU A 98 3.44 6.69 -9.45
CA LEU A 98 4.11 7.71 -10.26
C LEU A 98 4.52 8.91 -9.39
N VAL A 99 3.64 9.36 -8.50
CA VAL A 99 3.93 10.44 -7.55
C VAL A 99 5.14 10.11 -6.67
N GLU A 100 5.23 8.89 -6.17
CA GLU A 100 6.38 8.44 -5.38
C GLU A 100 7.67 8.42 -6.20
N ILE A 101 7.63 7.89 -7.43
CA ILE A 101 8.78 7.88 -8.34
C ILE A 101 9.25 9.32 -8.62
N GLU A 102 8.33 10.24 -8.91
CA GLU A 102 8.66 11.65 -9.15
C GLU A 102 9.25 12.31 -7.90
N HIS A 103 8.71 12.02 -6.72
CA HIS A 103 9.25 12.52 -5.46
C HIS A 103 10.69 12.05 -5.24
N GLN A 104 10.97 10.77 -5.49
CA GLN A 104 12.30 10.20 -5.39
C GLN A 104 13.26 10.80 -6.43
N ASN A 105 12.79 10.99 -7.67
CA ASN A 105 13.56 11.64 -8.72
C ASN A 105 13.92 13.09 -8.35
N ARG A 106 12.99 13.85 -7.78
CA ARG A 106 13.26 15.22 -7.26
C ARG A 106 14.34 15.20 -6.19
N LYS A 107 14.26 14.28 -5.22
CA LYS A 107 15.28 14.11 -4.17
C LYS A 107 16.64 13.75 -4.77
N LEU A 108 16.67 12.83 -5.73
CA LEU A 108 17.90 12.41 -6.41
C LEU A 108 18.55 13.59 -7.13
N LEU A 109 17.80 14.32 -7.95
CA LEU A 109 18.30 15.48 -8.68
C LEU A 109 18.80 16.57 -7.74
N GLN A 110 18.08 16.84 -6.65
CA GLN A 110 18.54 17.78 -5.62
C GLN A 110 19.86 17.34 -4.98
N ASN A 111 20.04 16.05 -4.72
CA ASN A 111 21.28 15.52 -4.17
C ASN A 111 22.43 15.57 -5.19
N LEU A 112 22.17 15.26 -6.45
CA LEU A 112 23.15 15.37 -7.53
C LEU A 112 23.58 16.83 -7.76
N SER A 113 22.64 17.78 -7.76
CA SER A 113 22.94 19.22 -7.80
C SER A 113 23.81 19.63 -6.63
N LYS A 114 23.47 19.26 -5.38
CA LYS A 114 24.31 19.53 -4.20
C LYS A 114 25.71 18.92 -4.32
N ILE A 115 25.84 17.72 -4.88
CA ILE A 115 27.15 17.08 -5.09
C ILE A 115 27.93 17.83 -6.18
N SER A 116 27.27 18.19 -7.27
CA SER A 116 27.84 18.96 -8.36
C SER A 116 28.27 20.36 -7.94
N GLU A 117 27.53 21.03 -7.05
CA GLU A 117 27.89 22.32 -6.47
C GLU A 117 29.09 22.19 -5.51
N ARG A 118 29.19 21.08 -4.76
CA ARG A 118 30.28 20.84 -3.81
C ARG A 118 31.58 20.40 -4.49
N LYS A 119 31.49 19.64 -5.57
CA LYS A 119 32.61 19.41 -6.48
C LYS A 119 32.70 20.64 -7.37
N GLY A 120 33.32 21.69 -6.85
CA GLY A 120 33.75 22.82 -7.68
C GLY A 120 34.42 22.29 -8.94
N VAL A 121 34.14 22.97 -10.06
CA VAL A 121 34.88 22.81 -11.33
C VAL A 121 36.35 22.60 -11.01
N GLU A 122 36.94 21.60 -11.64
CA GLU A 122 38.29 21.12 -11.40
C GLU A 122 39.28 22.24 -11.06
N GLY A 123 39.83 22.18 -9.84
CA GLY A 123 41.02 22.93 -9.45
C GLY A 123 40.80 24.38 -9.01
N VAL A 124 40.27 24.59 -7.80
CA VAL A 124 40.73 25.71 -6.97
C VAL A 124 40.78 25.25 -5.52
N GLU A 125 41.97 25.34 -4.93
CA GLU A 125 42.19 25.17 -3.51
C GLU A 125 41.50 26.29 -2.73
N GLU A 126 40.46 25.96 -1.98
CA GLU A 126 40.14 26.73 -0.79
C GLU A 126 39.65 25.77 0.29
N ARG A 127 40.28 25.83 1.46
CA ARG A 127 40.03 24.98 2.64
C ARG A 127 38.59 25.17 3.12
N SER A 128 37.66 24.53 2.45
CA SER A 128 36.27 24.45 2.85
C SER A 128 36.16 23.56 4.10
N PRO A 129 35.40 23.94 5.15
CA PRO A 129 35.32 23.21 6.42
C PRO A 129 34.61 21.84 6.34
N LYS A 130 34.32 21.36 5.12
CA LYS A 130 33.53 20.15 4.84
C LYS A 130 34.24 19.24 3.84
N LYS A 131 35.54 18.98 4.02
CA LYS A 131 36.18 17.86 3.30
C LYS A 131 35.53 16.55 3.78
N PRO A 132 35.06 15.67 2.87
CA PRO A 132 34.70 14.31 3.27
C PRO A 132 35.95 13.60 3.78
N LEU A 133 35.83 12.91 4.91
CA LEU A 133 36.92 12.17 5.54
C LEU A 133 37.47 11.14 4.56
N ARG A 134 38.79 11.06 4.43
CA ARG A 134 39.43 9.98 3.68
C ARG A 134 39.24 8.66 4.45
N ARG A 135 39.31 7.52 3.73
CA ARG A 135 39.25 6.19 4.36
C ARG A 135 40.38 6.08 5.40
N GLY A 136 40.02 5.95 6.68
CA GLY A 136 40.94 5.90 7.82
C GLY A 136 41.11 7.24 8.58
N GLU A 137 40.48 8.32 8.13
CA GLU A 137 40.55 9.63 8.80
C GLU A 137 39.41 9.78 9.81
N ALA A 138 39.74 10.12 11.06
CA ALA A 138 38.74 10.35 12.10
C ALA A 138 37.99 11.68 11.86
N PRO A 139 36.67 11.76 12.12
CA PRO A 139 35.92 13.00 12.06
C PRO A 139 36.62 14.07 12.89
N GLY A 140 37.13 15.12 12.23
CA GLY A 140 37.73 16.24 12.92
C GLY A 140 36.77 16.78 13.98
N ALA A 141 37.31 17.21 15.13
CA ALA A 141 36.62 17.59 16.37
C ALA A 141 35.53 18.69 16.26
N ARG A 142 35.15 19.09 15.05
CA ARG A 142 34.16 20.11 14.72
C ARG A 142 32.74 19.57 14.52
N GLY A 143 32.53 18.25 14.61
CA GLY A 143 31.18 17.70 14.73
C GLY A 143 30.69 17.86 16.17
N LYS A 144 29.72 18.74 16.42
CA LYS A 144 28.98 18.76 17.69
C LYS A 144 28.51 17.34 17.95
N SER A 145 29.10 16.67 18.94
CA SER A 145 28.64 15.34 19.36
C SER A 145 27.14 15.43 19.64
N LEU A 146 26.34 14.48 19.15
CA LEU A 146 24.92 14.41 19.49
C LEU A 146 24.70 14.37 21.02
N ASN A 147 25.71 13.90 21.75
CA ASN A 147 25.73 13.82 23.21
C ASN A 147 26.31 15.06 23.90
N LEU A 148 26.64 16.13 23.16
CA LEU A 148 27.23 17.35 23.72
C LEU A 148 26.35 17.96 24.81
N LEU A 149 25.03 18.03 24.57
CA LEU A 149 24.08 18.57 25.54
C LEU A 149 23.97 17.69 26.79
N ASN A 150 24.00 16.36 26.62
CA ASN A 150 23.94 15.45 27.77
C ASN A 150 25.23 15.53 28.60
N ARG A 151 26.39 15.62 27.94
CA ARG A 151 27.68 15.85 28.60
C ARG A 151 27.69 17.18 29.33
N GLN A 152 27.15 18.25 28.74
CA GLN A 152 27.07 19.56 29.39
C GLN A 152 26.21 19.50 30.66
N ARG A 153 25.03 18.87 30.59
CA ARG A 153 24.16 18.72 31.76
C ARG A 153 24.83 17.94 32.89
N GLU A 154 25.58 16.89 32.55
CA GLU A 154 26.32 16.10 33.54
C GLU A 154 27.49 16.90 34.13
N LEU A 155 28.21 17.68 33.32
CA LEU A 155 29.23 18.61 33.81
C LEU A 155 28.62 19.63 34.79
N ASP A 156 27.51 20.27 34.42
CA ASP A 156 26.83 21.24 35.28
C ASP A 156 26.32 20.60 36.58
N ARG A 157 25.96 19.31 36.55
CA ARG A 157 25.57 18.54 37.74
C ARG A 157 26.78 18.29 38.64
N ILE A 158 27.87 17.78 38.08
CA ILE A 158 29.12 17.51 38.80
C ILE A 158 29.66 18.80 39.42
N GLU A 159 29.64 19.92 38.71
CA GLU A 159 30.09 21.22 39.24
C GLU A 159 29.25 21.66 40.44
N ARG A 160 27.92 21.49 40.39
CA ARG A 160 27.04 21.80 41.53
C ARG A 160 27.31 20.91 42.73
N GLU A 161 27.50 19.61 42.51
CA GLU A 161 27.83 18.66 43.58
C GLU A 161 29.19 18.97 44.20
N ASN A 162 30.21 19.25 43.38
CA ASN A 162 31.54 19.66 43.83
C ASN A 162 31.49 20.96 44.65
N ALA A 163 30.74 21.96 44.20
CA ALA A 163 30.56 23.22 44.93
C ALA A 163 29.84 23.01 46.29
N ALA A 164 28.91 22.07 46.39
CA ALA A 164 28.26 21.72 47.65
C ALA A 164 29.22 21.00 48.61
N ILE A 165 30.02 20.06 48.10
CA ILE A 165 31.05 19.37 48.89
C ILE A 165 32.10 20.35 49.40
N LEU A 166 32.59 21.25 48.55
CA LEU A 166 33.56 22.27 48.94
C LEU A 166 33.03 23.19 50.04
N ARG A 167 31.77 23.64 49.93
CA ARG A 167 31.12 24.41 50.99
C ARG A 167 31.08 23.64 52.31
N ARG A 168 30.71 22.37 52.27
CA ARG A 168 30.67 21.52 53.48
C ARG A 168 32.06 21.36 54.11
N ILE A 169 33.08 21.12 53.31
CA ILE A 169 34.47 21.00 53.78
C ILE A 169 34.93 22.31 54.42
N GLN A 170 34.66 23.45 53.77
CA GLN A 170 35.00 24.77 54.31
C GLN A 170 34.28 25.05 55.63
N GLU A 171 32.97 24.77 55.70
CA GLU A 171 32.21 24.89 56.94
C GLU A 171 32.73 23.99 58.06
N GLN A 172 33.18 22.77 57.74
CA GLN A 172 33.78 21.86 58.72
C GLN A 172 35.17 22.32 59.16
N ASN A 173 36.00 22.83 58.24
CA ASN A 173 37.33 23.34 58.56
C ASN A 173 37.28 24.64 59.38
N ASN A 174 36.26 25.47 59.14
CA ASN A 174 36.05 26.72 59.89
C ASN A 174 35.44 26.48 61.28
N LYS A 175 34.96 25.26 61.57
CA LYS A 175 34.55 24.87 62.91
C LYS A 175 35.78 24.40 63.67
N ASP A 176 35.96 24.93 64.88
CA ASP A 176 36.97 24.40 65.78
C ASP A 176 36.68 22.91 66.03
N SER A 177 37.68 22.06 65.82
CA SER A 177 37.57 20.65 66.17
C SER A 177 37.34 20.55 67.68
N GLU A 178 36.21 19.96 68.10
CA GLU A 178 35.89 19.73 69.53
C GLU A 178 37.00 18.94 70.24
N PHE A 179 37.79 18.20 69.46
CA PHE A 179 38.97 17.48 69.88
C PHE A 179 40.25 18.31 69.66
N SER A 180 40.89 18.71 70.76
CA SER A 180 42.21 19.35 70.74
C SER A 180 43.21 18.51 71.53
N VAL A 181 44.24 18.01 70.85
CA VAL A 181 45.32 17.21 71.46
C VAL A 181 46.02 18.01 72.57
N ALA A 182 46.26 19.30 72.34
CA ALA A 182 46.88 20.18 73.33
C ALA A 182 46.00 20.40 74.58
N LYS A 183 44.67 20.31 74.46
CA LYS A 183 43.75 20.34 75.60
C LYS A 183 43.83 19.01 76.37
N MET A 184 43.77 17.88 75.65
CA MET A 184 43.86 16.55 76.25
C MET A 184 45.18 16.33 77.00
N GLU A 185 46.31 16.76 76.43
CA GLU A 185 47.62 16.62 77.07
C GLU A 185 47.73 17.44 78.37
N ARG A 186 47.09 18.61 78.42
CA ARG A 186 47.02 19.42 79.65
C ARG A 186 46.20 18.72 80.73
N GLU A 187 44.98 18.28 80.39
CA GLU A 187 44.10 17.55 81.30
C GLU A 187 44.77 16.27 81.81
N TRP A 188 45.49 15.55 80.94
CA TRP A 188 46.24 14.35 81.33
C TRP A 188 47.37 14.67 82.32
N LYS A 189 48.13 15.74 82.10
CA LYS A 189 49.20 16.18 83.03
C LYS A 189 48.62 16.55 84.39
N GLU A 190 47.51 17.28 84.44
CA GLU A 190 46.82 17.64 85.68
C GLU A 190 46.38 16.40 86.46
N VAL A 191 45.78 15.42 85.77
CA VAL A 191 45.39 14.13 86.38
C VAL A 191 46.61 13.36 86.89
N GLN A 192 47.73 13.38 86.16
CA GLN A 192 48.96 12.72 86.60
C GLN A 192 49.54 13.35 87.87
N GLU A 193 49.56 14.69 87.94
CA GLU A 193 50.03 15.40 89.13
C GLU A 193 49.10 15.18 90.33
N HIS A 194 47.78 15.23 90.14
CA HIS A 194 46.81 14.89 91.19
C HIS A 194 47.01 13.46 91.70
N ARG A 195 47.22 12.49 90.80
CA ARG A 195 47.54 11.10 91.17
C ARG A 195 48.87 10.97 91.91
N LYS A 196 49.90 11.74 91.55
CA LYS A 196 51.17 11.76 92.30
C LYS A 196 50.94 12.31 93.71
N MET A 197 50.25 13.43 93.85
CA MET A 197 49.92 14.03 95.14
C MET A 197 49.11 13.08 96.02
N CYS A 198 48.04 12.44 95.51
CA CYS A 198 47.28 11.47 96.29
C CYS A 198 48.11 10.24 96.70
N ARG A 199 49.04 9.77 95.85
CA ARG A 199 49.97 8.68 96.21
C ARG A 199 50.93 9.08 97.33
N GLN A 200 51.33 10.34 97.38
CA GLN A 200 52.21 10.89 98.40
C GLN A 200 51.55 11.04 99.78
N TRP A 201 50.22 11.10 99.82
CA TRP A 201 49.42 11.20 101.06
C TRP A 201 48.91 9.85 101.59
N ILE A 202 49.11 8.74 100.85
CA ILE A 202 48.70 7.37 101.24
C ILE A 202 49.88 6.56 101.82
N GLY A 203 51.04 7.17 102.01
CA GLY A 203 52.17 6.64 102.79
C GLY A 203 52.36 7.42 104.09
#